data_AF-A0AAD7D5Z9-F1
#
_entry.id   AF-A0AAD7D5Z9-F1
#
_cell.length_a   1.000
_cell.length_b   1.000
_cell.length_c   1.000
_cell.angle_alpha   90.00
_cell.angle_beta   90.00
_cell.angle_gamma   90.00
#
_symmetry.space_group_name_H-M   'P 1'
#
loop_
_entity.id
_entity.type
_entity.pdbx_description
1 polymer ?
#
loop_
_entity_poly.entity_id
_entity_poly.type
_entity_poly.pdbx_seq_one_letter_code
_entity_poly.pdbx_strand_id
1 'polypeptide(L)'
;RCFPHVINIAVQTALKVLSALPEFLAADPEYWQVLQNDVVGLARSIVTACRASGQRRADFEETIEKGNENGGWGEPPELLRVVGLLKDVDTRWSSIFLMIDRVLELYQVIVLRLGVEFELSYLLLTDLELQVLRDVRQFLQVPHVVQELVSAEKTPTLCIVLLYERLIIMLRDLKRQLPKLGHAISAAIRKLEEYLALSRCAPIYALAMGQ
;
A
#
# COMPACT_ATOMS: atom_id res chain seq x y z
N ARG A 1 5.97 7.39 21.58
CA ARG A 1 5.85 7.50 20.10
C ARG A 1 4.37 7.69 19.78
N CYS A 2 4.01 8.59 18.86
CA CYS A 2 2.61 8.78 18.47
C CYS A 2 2.09 7.57 17.67
N PHE A 3 0.77 7.38 17.66
CA PHE A 3 0.12 6.28 16.93
C PHE A 3 0.54 6.21 15.46
N PRO A 4 0.50 7.31 14.65
CA PRO A 4 0.92 7.25 13.24
C PRO A 4 2.37 6.79 13.05
N HIS A 5 3.27 7.17 13.96
CA HIS A 5 4.66 6.75 13.91
C HIS A 5 4.82 5.25 14.17
N VAL A 6 4.03 4.69 15.10
CA VAL A 6 4.01 3.25 15.37
C VAL A 6 3.44 2.47 14.18
N ILE A 7 2.37 2.98 13.55
CA ILE A 7 1.81 2.39 12.32
C ILE A 7 2.86 2.34 11.22
N ASN A 8 3.56 3.45 10.99
CA ASN A 8 4.64 3.50 9.99
C ASN A 8 5.71 2.44 10.28
N ILE A 9 6.13 2.28 11.54
CA ILE A 9 7.11 1.24 11.91
C ILE A 9 6.58 -0.17 11.61
N ALA A 10 5.32 -0.46 11.93
CA ALA A 10 4.72 -1.76 11.66
C ALA A 10 4.67 -2.06 10.15
N VAL A 11 4.23 -1.08 9.34
CA VAL A 11 4.20 -1.17 7.87
C VAL A 11 5.60 -1.38 7.30
N GLN A 12 6.56 -0.55 7.67
CA GLN A 12 7.94 -0.67 7.21
C GLN A 12 8.58 -2.01 7.63
N THR A 13 8.22 -2.53 8.80
CA THR A 13 8.66 -3.86 9.24
C THR A 13 8.10 -4.95 8.36
N ALA A 14 6.80 -4.90 8.02
CA ALA A 14 6.19 -5.85 7.10
C ALA A 14 6.81 -5.78 5.69
N LEU A 15 6.97 -4.57 5.14
CA LEU A 15 7.54 -4.37 3.81
C LEU A 15 8.97 -4.92 3.71
N LYS A 16 9.79 -4.74 4.75
CA LYS A 16 11.16 -5.26 4.80
C LYS A 16 11.26 -6.79 4.80
N VAL A 17 10.23 -7.47 5.29
CA VAL A 17 10.22 -8.93 5.34
C VAL A 17 9.42 -9.55 4.20
N LEU A 18 8.79 -8.75 3.31
CA LEU A 18 8.08 -9.28 2.14
C LEU A 18 8.97 -10.14 1.25
N SER A 19 10.26 -9.81 1.14
CA SER A 19 11.25 -10.55 0.36
C SER A 19 12.06 -11.56 1.18
N ALA A 20 11.78 -11.71 2.48
CA ALA A 20 12.41 -12.72 3.34
C ALA A 20 11.65 -14.05 3.29
N LEU A 21 12.30 -15.13 2.84
CA LEU A 21 11.74 -16.48 2.66
C LEU A 21 11.17 -17.05 3.98
N PRO A 22 9.86 -17.29 4.10
CA PRO A 22 9.37 -18.29 5.04
C PRO A 22 9.24 -19.66 4.35
N GLU A 23 9.60 -20.73 5.07
CA GLU A 23 9.57 -22.13 4.59
C GLU A 23 8.21 -22.58 4.00
N PHE A 24 7.11 -21.89 4.31
CA PHE A 24 5.75 -22.24 3.85
C PHE A 24 5.42 -21.80 2.42
N LEU A 25 6.20 -20.93 1.78
CA LEU A 25 5.92 -20.44 0.41
C LEU A 25 6.39 -21.41 -0.70
N ALA A 26 6.88 -22.59 -0.34
CA ALA A 26 7.25 -23.64 -1.29
C ALA A 26 6.10 -24.06 -2.23
N ALA A 27 4.85 -23.75 -1.87
CA ALA A 27 3.66 -24.06 -2.67
C ALA A 27 3.41 -23.10 -3.86
N ASP A 28 4.04 -21.91 -3.89
CA ASP A 28 3.87 -20.94 -4.98
C ASP A 28 5.17 -20.15 -5.22
N PRO A 29 6.14 -20.75 -5.94
CA PRO A 29 7.45 -20.16 -6.16
C PRO A 29 7.40 -18.92 -7.07
N GLU A 30 6.43 -18.82 -7.98
CA GLU A 30 6.31 -17.68 -8.91
C GLU A 30 5.86 -16.41 -8.17
N TYR A 31 4.82 -16.52 -7.34
CA TYR A 31 4.38 -15.41 -6.49
C TYR A 31 5.52 -14.94 -5.58
N TRP A 32 6.29 -15.89 -5.05
CA TRP A 32 7.44 -15.59 -4.22
C TRP A 32 8.55 -14.85 -4.98
N GLN A 33 8.87 -15.30 -6.18
CA GLN A 33 9.86 -14.64 -7.03
C GLN A 33 9.50 -13.18 -7.28
N VAL A 34 8.21 -12.87 -7.49
CA VAL A 34 7.74 -11.49 -7.64
C VAL A 34 7.98 -10.65 -6.38
N LEU A 35 7.74 -11.21 -5.19
CA LEU A 35 8.05 -10.53 -3.93
C LEU A 35 9.54 -10.28 -3.76
N GLN A 36 10.39 -11.24 -4.15
CA GLN A 36 11.85 -11.09 -4.13
C GLN A 36 12.36 -10.02 -5.10
N ASN A 37 11.72 -9.90 -6.26
CA ASN A 37 12.06 -8.93 -7.29
C ASN A 37 11.61 -7.49 -6.97
N ASP A 38 11.05 -7.25 -5.78
CA ASP A 38 10.57 -5.95 -5.31
C ASP A 38 9.56 -5.29 -6.26
N VAL A 39 8.39 -5.91 -6.41
CA VAL A 39 7.28 -5.36 -7.21
C VAL A 39 6.87 -3.93 -6.80
N VAL A 40 7.09 -3.55 -5.53
CA VAL A 40 6.84 -2.18 -5.07
C VAL A 40 7.90 -1.23 -5.62
N GLY A 41 9.17 -1.64 -5.66
CA GLY A 41 10.24 -0.96 -6.37
C GLY A 41 9.96 -0.78 -7.86
N LEU A 42 9.41 -1.81 -8.52
CA LEU A 42 9.00 -1.71 -9.92
C LEU A 42 7.88 -0.67 -10.12
N ALA A 43 6.88 -0.64 -9.23
CA ALA A 43 5.86 0.42 -9.23
C ALA A 43 6.46 1.82 -9.05
N ARG A 44 7.48 2.00 -8.19
CA ARG A 44 8.21 3.28 -8.06
C ARG A 44 8.91 3.67 -9.36
N SER A 45 9.50 2.70 -10.06
CA SER A 45 10.18 2.92 -11.34
C SER A 45 9.22 3.38 -12.43
N ILE A 46 8.03 2.74 -12.54
CA ILE A 46 6.95 3.19 -13.43
C ILE A 46 6.58 4.65 -13.16
N VAL A 47 6.29 4.96 -11.89
CA VAL A 47 5.90 6.33 -11.48
C VAL A 47 7.00 7.33 -11.80
N THR A 48 8.26 6.96 -11.56
CA THR A 48 9.41 7.82 -11.83
C THR A 48 9.56 8.08 -13.32
N ALA A 49 9.44 7.05 -14.16
CA ALA A 49 9.50 7.17 -15.61
C ALA A 49 8.39 8.10 -16.14
N CYS A 50 7.13 7.81 -15.82
CA CYS A 50 5.98 8.62 -16.26
C CYS A 50 6.01 10.07 -15.75
N ARG A 51 6.71 10.35 -14.65
CA ARG A 51 6.83 11.69 -14.06
C ARG A 51 8.20 12.35 -14.26
N ALA A 52 9.04 11.81 -15.13
CA ALA A 52 10.42 12.26 -15.26
C ALA A 52 10.54 13.73 -15.73
N SER A 53 9.55 14.25 -16.45
CA SER A 53 9.52 15.64 -16.93
C SER A 53 8.14 16.29 -16.79
N GLY A 54 8.05 17.60 -17.07
CA GLY A 54 6.76 18.28 -17.21
C GLY A 54 5.95 17.74 -18.37
N GLN A 55 6.59 17.53 -19.52
CA GLN A 55 5.96 16.99 -20.72
C GLN A 55 5.32 15.62 -20.46
N ARG A 56 6.07 14.69 -19.86
CA ARG A 56 5.53 13.34 -19.59
C ARG A 56 4.31 13.34 -18.68
N ARG A 57 4.23 14.29 -17.74
CA ARG A 57 3.06 14.45 -16.86
C ARG A 57 1.85 14.96 -17.64
N ALA A 58 2.06 15.97 -18.49
CA ALA A 58 1.01 16.51 -19.35
C ALA A 58 0.51 15.45 -20.35
N ASP A 59 1.42 14.74 -21.03
CA ASP A 59 1.05 13.67 -21.97
C ASP A 59 0.27 12.55 -21.30
N PHE A 60 0.61 12.24 -20.04
CA PHE A 60 -0.08 11.21 -19.27
C PHE A 60 -1.52 11.65 -18.96
N GLU A 61 -1.73 12.89 -18.51
CA GLU A 61 -3.06 13.45 -18.25
C GLU A 61 -3.89 13.57 -19.54
N GLU A 62 -3.29 14.05 -20.64
CA GLU A 62 -3.94 14.12 -21.96
C GLU A 62 -4.36 12.73 -22.46
N THR A 63 -3.56 11.69 -22.17
CA THR A 63 -3.92 10.32 -22.54
C THR A 63 -5.16 9.85 -21.79
N ILE A 64 -5.30 10.20 -20.51
CA ILE A 64 -6.51 9.90 -19.71
C ILE A 64 -7.73 10.59 -20.34
N GLU A 65 -7.60 11.88 -20.67
CA GLU A 65 -8.67 12.67 -21.29
C GLU A 65 -9.14 12.04 -22.61
N LYS A 66 -8.20 11.73 -23.51
CA LYS A 66 -8.53 11.09 -24.79
C LYS A 66 -9.22 9.73 -24.62
N GLY A 67 -8.76 8.90 -23.69
CA GLY A 67 -9.42 7.61 -23.42
C GLY A 67 -10.83 7.78 -22.84
N ASN A 68 -11.02 8.77 -21.95
CA ASN A 68 -12.35 9.10 -21.43
C ASN A 68 -13.30 9.60 -22.54
N GLU A 69 -12.81 10.46 -23.45
CA GLU A 69 -13.57 10.93 -24.62
C GLU A 69 -13.93 9.78 -25.58
N ASN A 70 -13.07 8.76 -25.68
CA ASN A 70 -13.27 7.58 -26.51
C ASN A 70 -14.15 6.49 -25.88
N GLY A 71 -14.89 6.82 -24.81
CA GLY A 71 -15.85 5.91 -24.19
C GLY A 71 -15.38 5.26 -22.88
N GLY A 72 -14.20 5.61 -22.38
CA GLY A 72 -13.68 5.14 -21.10
C GLY A 72 -12.62 4.03 -21.22
N TRP A 73 -12.31 3.41 -20.08
CA TRP A 73 -11.20 2.49 -19.92
C TRP A 73 -11.68 1.12 -19.44
N GLY A 74 -11.11 0.05 -20.00
CA GLY A 74 -11.36 -1.32 -19.58
C GLY A 74 -12.68 -1.90 -20.08
N GLU A 75 -13.03 -3.06 -19.52
CA GLU A 75 -14.27 -3.78 -19.79
C GLU A 75 -14.93 -4.20 -18.46
N PRO A 76 -16.10 -3.64 -18.09
CA PRO A 76 -16.84 -2.59 -18.79
C PRO A 76 -16.10 -1.24 -18.80
N PRO A 77 -16.37 -0.35 -19.77
CA PRO A 77 -15.70 0.94 -19.83
C PRO A 77 -16.04 1.84 -18.64
N GLU A 78 -15.01 2.33 -17.96
CA GLU A 78 -15.13 3.28 -16.84
C GLU A 78 -14.35 4.56 -17.11
N LEU A 79 -14.89 5.71 -16.71
CA LEU A 79 -14.18 6.98 -16.79
C LEU A 79 -13.15 7.07 -15.67
N LEU A 80 -11.90 7.32 -16.05
CA LEU A 80 -10.83 7.53 -15.09
C LEU A 80 -10.76 9.01 -14.69
N ARG A 81 -10.34 9.28 -13.46
CA ARG A 81 -10.05 10.65 -13.04
C ARG A 81 -8.81 11.16 -13.78
N VAL A 82 -8.88 12.39 -14.30
CA VAL A 82 -7.73 13.04 -14.94
C VAL A 82 -6.77 13.53 -13.85
N VAL A 83 -5.87 12.65 -13.43
CA VAL A 83 -4.90 12.92 -12.36
C VAL A 83 -3.57 12.24 -12.66
N GLY A 84 -2.45 12.92 -12.39
CA GLY A 84 -1.13 12.30 -12.49
C GLY A 84 -0.84 11.22 -11.44
N LEU A 85 0.18 10.39 -11.69
CA LEU A 85 0.68 9.40 -10.73
C LEU A 85 1.24 10.05 -9.46
N LEU A 86 1.21 9.36 -8.32
CA LEU A 86 1.74 9.87 -7.05
C LEU A 86 3.12 9.29 -6.76
N LYS A 87 4.08 10.11 -6.32
CA LYS A 87 5.41 9.61 -5.90
C LYS A 87 5.33 9.06 -4.48
N ASP A 88 6.07 7.98 -4.25
CA ASP A 88 6.43 7.55 -2.91
C ASP A 88 7.37 8.57 -2.25
N VAL A 89 7.16 8.87 -0.97
CA VAL A 89 7.91 9.86 -0.20
C VAL A 89 8.13 9.30 1.19
N ASP A 90 9.37 8.92 1.52
CA ASP A 90 9.73 8.23 2.77
C ASP A 90 9.23 8.92 4.05
N THR A 91 9.12 10.25 4.03
CA THR A 91 8.66 11.04 5.18
C THR A 91 7.14 11.03 5.37
N ARG A 92 6.37 10.58 4.37
CA ARG A 92 4.91 10.51 4.41
C ARG A 92 4.46 9.07 4.58
N TRP A 93 3.97 8.74 5.76
CA TRP A 93 3.66 7.35 6.16
C TRP A 93 2.74 6.56 5.19
N SER A 94 1.82 7.22 4.48
CA SER A 94 0.88 6.59 3.52
C SER A 94 1.28 6.71 2.05
N SER A 95 2.45 7.27 1.74
CA SER A 95 2.86 7.53 0.35
C SER A 95 2.94 6.26 -0.49
N ILE A 96 3.43 5.16 0.07
CA ILE A 96 3.51 3.87 -0.63
C ILE A 96 2.11 3.38 -1.00
N PHE A 97 1.17 3.43 -0.06
CA PHE A 97 -0.22 3.04 -0.30
C PHE A 97 -0.82 3.89 -1.43
N LEU A 98 -0.75 5.22 -1.30
CA LEU A 98 -1.34 6.14 -2.27
C LEU A 98 -0.68 6.03 -3.66
N MET A 99 0.63 5.78 -3.72
CA MET A 99 1.34 5.50 -4.96
C MET A 99 0.79 4.23 -5.62
N ILE A 100 0.76 3.12 -4.89
CA ILE A 100 0.33 1.82 -5.44
C ILE A 100 -1.14 1.89 -5.86
N ASP A 101 -2.00 2.47 -5.02
CA ASP A 101 -3.43 2.66 -5.31
C ASP A 101 -3.61 3.42 -6.63
N ARG A 102 -2.86 4.51 -6.84
CA ARG A 102 -2.89 5.30 -8.07
C ARG A 102 -2.31 4.56 -9.28
N VAL A 103 -1.26 3.75 -9.10
CA VAL A 103 -0.69 2.91 -10.16
C VAL A 103 -1.70 1.86 -10.63
N LEU A 104 -2.39 1.21 -9.69
CA LEU A 104 -3.43 0.21 -10.01
C LEU A 104 -4.65 0.86 -10.66
N GLU A 105 -5.10 2.02 -10.17
CA GLU A 105 -6.21 2.81 -10.77
C GLU A 105 -5.92 3.15 -12.23
N LEU A 106 -4.70 3.60 -12.54
CA LEU A 106 -4.33 4.13 -13.86
C LEU A 106 -3.49 3.15 -14.69
N TYR A 107 -3.52 1.85 -14.36
CA TYR A 107 -2.62 0.88 -14.99
C TYR A 107 -2.84 0.75 -16.51
N GLN A 108 -4.08 0.84 -16.97
CA GLN A 108 -4.38 0.80 -18.41
C GLN A 108 -3.75 1.97 -19.17
N VAL A 109 -3.73 3.16 -18.56
CA VAL A 109 -3.07 4.36 -19.11
C VAL A 109 -1.55 4.15 -19.13
N ILE A 110 -0.98 3.54 -18.08
CA ILE A 110 0.44 3.18 -18.01
C ILE A 110 0.80 2.22 -19.15
N VAL A 111 -0.02 1.20 -19.40
CA VAL A 111 0.20 0.25 -20.50
C VAL A 111 0.22 0.96 -21.85
N LEU A 112 -0.75 1.84 -22.12
CA LEU A 112 -0.77 2.60 -23.37
C LEU A 112 0.46 3.53 -23.51
N ARG A 113 0.85 4.21 -22.43
CA ARG A 113 1.97 5.18 -22.48
C ARG A 113 3.33 4.51 -22.58
N LEU A 114 3.59 3.49 -21.77
CA LEU A 114 4.88 2.82 -21.76
C LEU A 114 4.98 1.73 -22.84
N GLY A 115 3.87 1.17 -23.29
CA GLY A 115 3.85 0.17 -24.37
C GLY A 115 4.28 0.73 -25.72
N VAL A 116 4.06 2.02 -25.99
CA VAL A 116 4.55 2.69 -27.21
C VAL A 116 6.02 3.11 -27.11
N GLU A 117 6.58 3.22 -25.90
CA GLU A 117 7.96 3.59 -25.64
C GLU A 117 8.79 2.30 -25.44
N PHE A 118 9.36 1.75 -26.52
CA PHE A 118 10.11 0.48 -26.47
C PHE A 118 11.14 0.42 -25.32
N GLU A 119 11.84 1.52 -25.09
CA GLU A 119 12.83 1.66 -24.02
C GLU A 119 12.26 1.52 -22.61
N LEU A 120 10.96 1.65 -22.39
CA LEU A 120 10.32 1.59 -21.07
C LEU A 120 9.28 0.47 -20.95
N SER A 121 9.03 -0.26 -22.03
CA SER A 121 8.13 -1.41 -22.05
C SER A 121 8.51 -2.49 -21.03
N TYR A 122 9.80 -2.60 -20.67
CA TYR A 122 10.29 -3.52 -19.63
C TYR A 122 9.77 -3.19 -18.22
N LEU A 123 9.22 -1.99 -18.00
CA LEU A 123 8.63 -1.59 -16.73
C LEU A 123 7.17 -2.05 -16.58
N LEU A 124 6.55 -2.59 -17.64
CA LEU A 124 5.18 -3.09 -17.56
C LEU A 124 5.11 -4.32 -16.65
N LEU A 125 4.12 -4.33 -15.78
CA LEU A 125 3.83 -5.42 -14.87
C LEU A 125 3.09 -6.54 -15.62
N THR A 126 3.52 -7.77 -15.38
CA THR A 126 2.77 -8.98 -15.70
C THR A 126 1.50 -9.08 -14.87
N ASP A 127 0.57 -9.97 -15.28
CA ASP A 127 -0.66 -10.20 -14.52
C ASP A 127 -0.39 -10.69 -13.08
N LEU A 128 0.64 -11.52 -12.90
CA LEU A 128 1.07 -11.99 -11.59
C LEU A 128 1.65 -10.84 -10.75
N GLU A 129 2.47 -9.97 -11.34
CA GLU A 129 2.99 -8.79 -10.65
C GLU A 129 1.88 -7.82 -10.25
N LEU A 130 0.88 -7.61 -11.10
CA LEU A 130 -0.31 -6.85 -10.75
C LEU A 130 -1.09 -7.49 -9.60
N GLN A 131 -1.24 -8.82 -9.61
CA GLN A 131 -1.93 -9.55 -8.56
C GLN A 131 -1.18 -9.41 -7.22
N VAL A 132 0.13 -9.62 -7.20
CA VAL A 132 0.96 -9.43 -6.00
C VAL A 132 0.91 -7.97 -5.51
N LEU A 133 0.96 -7.00 -6.42
CA LEU A 133 0.87 -5.59 -6.08
C LEU A 133 -0.51 -5.22 -5.50
N ARG A 134 -1.60 -5.83 -5.98
CA ARG A 134 -2.95 -5.70 -5.39
C ARG A 134 -3.00 -6.27 -3.97
N ASP A 135 -2.39 -7.43 -3.73
CA ASP A 135 -2.32 -8.04 -2.39
C ASP A 135 -1.55 -7.11 -1.42
N VAL A 136 -0.41 -6.55 -1.85
CA VAL A 136 0.34 -5.56 -1.07
C VAL A 136 -0.49 -4.30 -0.80
N ARG A 137 -1.22 -3.80 -1.81
CA ARG A 137 -2.13 -2.66 -1.67
C ARG A 137 -3.24 -2.94 -0.65
N GLN A 138 -3.84 -4.13 -0.67
CA GLN A 138 -4.88 -4.54 0.28
C GLN A 138 -4.34 -4.58 1.71
N PHE A 139 -3.10 -5.07 1.90
CA PHE A 139 -2.41 -4.95 3.18
C PHE A 139 -2.22 -3.51 3.64
N LEU A 140 -1.70 -2.64 2.77
CA LEU A 140 -1.43 -1.25 3.11
C LEU A 140 -2.70 -0.41 3.33
N GLN A 141 -3.84 -0.82 2.75
CA GLN A 141 -5.12 -0.14 2.94
C GLN A 141 -5.59 -0.19 4.40
N VAL A 142 -5.39 -1.31 5.10
CA VAL A 142 -5.85 -1.50 6.48
C VAL A 142 -5.27 -0.44 7.44
N PRO A 143 -3.93 -0.30 7.57
CA PRO A 143 -3.35 0.76 8.39
C PRO A 143 -3.66 2.16 7.85
N HIS A 144 -3.85 2.31 6.53
CA HIS A 144 -4.22 3.59 5.95
C HIS A 144 -5.59 4.09 6.45
N VAL A 145 -6.63 3.26 6.32
CA VAL A 145 -7.99 3.60 6.75
C VAL A 145 -8.06 3.83 8.25
N VAL A 146 -7.42 2.98 9.05
CA VAL A 146 -7.43 3.14 10.52
C VAL A 146 -6.80 4.47 10.93
N GLN A 147 -5.69 4.86 10.30
CA GLN A 147 -5.07 6.14 10.60
C GLN A 147 -5.95 7.32 10.18
N GLU A 148 -6.58 7.28 9.00
CA GLU A 148 -7.46 8.36 8.52
C GLU A 148 -8.63 8.58 9.47
N LEU A 149 -9.23 7.50 9.99
CA LEU A 149 -10.26 7.57 11.02
C LEU A 149 -9.78 8.33 12.27
N VAL A 150 -8.56 8.06 12.72
CA VAL A 150 -7.96 8.71 13.91
C VAL A 150 -7.61 10.17 13.66
N SER A 151 -7.16 10.50 12.44
CA SER A 151 -6.86 11.88 12.06
C SER A 151 -8.10 12.77 12.01
N ALA A 152 -9.30 12.19 11.83
CA ALA A 152 -10.56 12.91 11.85
C ALA A 152 -11.10 13.18 13.27
N GLU A 153 -10.61 12.47 14.30
CA GLU A 153 -11.10 12.61 15.67
C GLU A 153 -10.51 13.84 16.38
N LYS A 154 -11.39 14.65 16.99
CA LYS A 154 -10.99 15.87 17.75
C LYS A 154 -10.66 15.58 19.22
N THR A 155 -10.84 14.36 19.69
CA THR A 155 -10.64 13.93 21.09
C THR A 155 -9.42 13.02 21.18
N PRO A 156 -8.23 13.56 21.50
CA PRO A 156 -7.05 12.76 21.65
C PRO A 156 -7.10 12.04 22.99
N THR A 157 -6.44 10.88 23.06
CA THR A 157 -5.89 10.23 24.26
C THR A 157 -6.63 9.03 24.87
N LEU A 158 -7.96 8.88 24.84
CA LEU A 158 -8.60 7.75 25.55
C LEU A 158 -8.64 6.41 24.77
N CYS A 159 -8.66 6.43 23.43
CA CYS A 159 -8.91 5.22 22.63
C CYS A 159 -7.68 4.63 21.90
N ILE A 160 -6.44 5.05 22.19
CA ILE A 160 -5.26 4.55 21.45
C ILE A 160 -5.09 3.03 21.57
N VAL A 161 -5.43 2.47 22.73
CA VAL A 161 -5.41 1.01 22.98
C VAL A 161 -6.47 0.31 22.13
N LEU A 162 -7.70 0.84 22.11
CA LEU A 162 -8.79 0.31 21.27
C LEU A 162 -8.44 0.38 19.78
N LEU A 163 -7.71 1.40 19.35
CA LEU A 163 -7.25 1.55 17.96
C LEU A 163 -6.20 0.51 17.59
N TYR A 164 -5.23 0.24 18.47
CA TYR A 164 -4.29 -0.86 18.28
C TYR A 164 -5.01 -2.21 18.22
N GLU A 165 -5.92 -2.47 19.15
CA GLU A 165 -6.68 -3.72 19.19
C GLU A 165 -7.49 -3.92 17.92
N ARG A 166 -8.22 -2.89 17.48
CA ARG A 166 -9.01 -2.93 16.24
C ARG A 166 -8.12 -3.16 15.02
N LEU A 167 -6.99 -2.45 14.92
CA LEU A 167 -6.04 -2.65 13.82
C LEU A 167 -5.48 -4.08 13.81
N ILE A 168 -5.10 -4.61 14.97
CA ILE A 168 -4.59 -5.98 15.09
C ILE A 168 -5.64 -7.00 14.66
N ILE A 169 -6.91 -6.82 15.04
CA ILE A 169 -8.02 -7.67 14.60
C ILE A 169 -8.15 -7.63 13.08
N MET A 170 -8.20 -6.44 12.48
CA MET A 170 -8.31 -6.28 11.02
C MET A 170 -7.13 -6.94 10.29
N LEU A 171 -5.90 -6.82 10.81
CA LEU A 171 -4.73 -7.47 10.24
C LEU A 171 -4.75 -8.99 10.39
N ARG A 172 -5.27 -9.52 11.51
CA ARG A 172 -5.45 -10.97 11.69
C ARG A 172 -6.47 -11.55 10.72
N ASP A 173 -7.57 -10.83 10.48
CA ASP A 173 -8.56 -11.25 9.48
C ASP A 173 -7.98 -11.17 8.07
N LEU A 174 -7.25 -10.11 7.75
CA LEU A 174 -6.54 -9.98 6.48
C LEU A 174 -5.50 -11.09 6.28
N LYS A 175 -4.77 -11.50 7.31
CA LYS A 175 -3.81 -12.61 7.24
C LYS A 175 -4.48 -13.92 6.78
N ARG A 176 -5.74 -14.15 7.14
CA ARG A 176 -6.49 -15.32 6.67
C ARG A 176 -6.88 -15.20 5.20
N GLN A 177 -7.14 -13.98 4.72
CA GLN A 177 -7.47 -13.69 3.32
C GLN A 177 -6.24 -13.71 2.41
N LEU A 178 -5.09 -13.26 2.92
CA LEU A 178 -3.82 -13.15 2.20
C LEU A 178 -2.74 -14.03 2.87
N PRO A 179 -2.88 -15.36 2.85
CA PRO A 179 -1.94 -16.26 3.51
C PRO A 179 -0.52 -16.13 2.94
N LYS A 180 -0.38 -15.79 1.64
CA LYS A 180 0.91 -15.55 0.99
C LYS A 180 1.69 -14.38 1.62
N LEU A 181 0.99 -13.35 2.08
CA LEU A 181 1.56 -12.22 2.84
C LEU A 181 1.56 -12.44 4.36
N GLY A 182 1.16 -13.63 4.81
CA GLY A 182 0.91 -13.90 6.22
C GLY A 182 2.14 -13.72 7.13
N HIS A 183 3.34 -13.95 6.62
CA HIS A 183 4.60 -13.71 7.34
C HIS A 183 4.81 -12.20 7.59
N ALA A 184 4.65 -11.37 6.56
CA ALA A 184 4.78 -9.92 6.66
C ALA A 184 3.69 -9.32 7.55
N ILE A 185 2.44 -9.75 7.39
CA ILE A 185 1.33 -9.31 8.25
C ILE A 185 1.59 -9.69 9.71
N SER A 186 2.13 -10.88 9.97
CA SER A 186 2.50 -11.31 11.34
C SER A 186 3.61 -10.44 11.92
N ALA A 187 4.59 -10.04 11.10
CA ALA A 187 5.64 -9.13 11.53
C ALA A 187 5.10 -7.74 11.91
N ALA A 188 4.15 -7.20 11.15
CA ALA A 188 3.45 -5.97 11.51
C ALA A 188 2.64 -6.11 12.81
N ILE A 189 1.85 -7.19 12.95
CA ILE A 189 1.06 -7.46 14.16
C ILE A 189 1.96 -7.50 15.40
N ARG A 190 3.08 -8.24 15.33
CA ARG A 190 4.03 -8.32 16.45
C ARG A 190 4.53 -6.94 16.87
N LYS A 191 4.83 -6.06 15.91
CA LYS A 191 5.22 -4.66 16.23
C LYS A 191 4.08 -3.90 16.89
N LEU A 192 2.85 -4.02 16.42
CA LEU A 192 1.72 -3.35 17.06
C LEU A 192 1.48 -3.89 18.48
N GLU A 193 1.62 -5.19 18.71
CA GLU A 193 1.48 -5.81 20.03
C GLU A 193 2.55 -5.33 21.02
N GLU A 194 3.81 -5.19 20.58
CA GLU A 194 4.89 -4.58 21.39
C GLU A 194 4.47 -3.18 21.90
N TYR A 195 3.95 -2.33 21.03
CA TYR A 195 3.53 -0.97 21.40
C TYR A 195 2.21 -0.93 22.17
N LEU A 196 1.29 -1.85 21.90
CA LEU A 196 0.05 -2.03 22.67
C LEU A 196 0.38 -2.37 24.13
N ALA A 197 1.29 -3.33 24.36
CA ALA A 197 1.73 -3.70 25.70
C ALA A 197 2.32 -2.49 26.45
N LEU A 198 3.20 -1.72 25.80
CA LEU A 198 3.75 -0.49 26.37
C LEU A 198 2.68 0.56 26.68
N SER A 199 1.67 0.70 25.82
CA SER A 199 0.58 1.65 26.02
C SER A 199 -0.34 1.30 27.20
N ARG A 200 -0.55 -0.01 27.46
CA ARG A 200 -1.33 -0.48 28.61
C ARG A 200 -0.64 -0.26 29.95
N CYS A 201 0.69 -0.24 29.96
CA CYS A 201 1.49 0.05 31.16
C CYS A 201 1.63 1.56 31.46
N ALA A 202 1.14 2.45 30.58
CA ALA A 202 1.21 3.88 30.81
C ALA A 202 0.21 4.31 31.90
N PRO A 203 0.60 5.14 32.89
CA PRO A 203 -0.28 5.59 33.98
C PRO A 203 -1.59 6.24 33.51
N ILE A 204 -1.57 6.89 32.34
CA ILE A 204 -2.73 7.51 31.70
C ILE A 204 -3.80 6.47 31.30
N TYR A 205 -3.40 5.27 30.87
CA TYR A 205 -4.36 4.21 30.52
C TYR A 205 -5.02 3.61 31.76
N ALA A 206 -4.26 3.41 32.84
CA ALA A 206 -4.81 2.96 34.12
C ALA A 206 -5.82 3.96 34.70
N LEU A 207 -5.59 5.26 34.53
CA LEU A 207 -6.52 6.33 34.93
C LEU A 207 -7.76 6.40 34.02
N ALA A 208 -7.61 6.13 32.73
CA ALA A 208 -8.69 6.11 31.75
C ALA A 208 -9.66 4.92 31.90
N MET A 209 -9.13 3.76 32.31
CA MET A 209 -9.89 2.52 32.51
C MET A 209 -10.42 2.35 33.95
N GLY A 210 -10.03 3.24 34.88
CA GLY A 210 -10.36 3.19 36.29
C GLY A 210 -11.58 4.03 36.71
N GLN A 211 -12.44 4.42 35.75
CA GLN A 211 -13.73 5.09 36.02
C GLN A 211 -14.90 4.19 35.63
#